data_AF-A0A7C5Y233-F1
#
_entry.id   AF-A0A7C5Y233-F1
#
_cell.length_a   1.000
_cell.length_b   1.000
_cell.length_c   1.000
_cell.angle_alpha   90.00
_cell.angle_beta   90.00
_cell.angle_gamma   90.00
#
_symmetry.space_group_name_H-M   'P 1'
#
loop_
_entity.id
_entity.type
_entity.pdbx_description
1 polymer ?
#
loop_
_entity_poly.entity_id
_entity_poly.type
_entity_poly.pdbx_seq_one_letter_code
_entity_poly.pdbx_strand_id
1 'polypeptide(L)'
;MNPIIDAVAPIIGISILIYIIAYLVGRILNKPDIPAFINMELLSLIIFIALLVVLLYMLDFAVDITISNLNPDAKSEVCDKYGISISRCHVAIAGYFLESVLRELTDYYIQLNAVLLTTNFVKQTYSVKAIQGDKFVKLNMNPFIFVPSLYIEPIIGLVQTMLQFAIAQFIVLWYITSPQFFIGFLTLGIVLRLFAVTKSAGGLIIALVIGLYYVFPMAYVLIDVHYRYSYPGTYGFDKINTYRVTDHLLSTFGIPFGDRLDAAINAILNVESKPIDPNDPDSVVSSLGAALSNMASIAKAIIKIATVLGAMLSVYTLSFLPPVAIGYTLVGDAVPDIMSSIINMPIILLNIYTEFFIIFAVLIYISLISTVAFVKTLSPILGGDVEIAGITRFI
;
A
#
# COMPACT_ATOMS: atom_id res chain seq x y z
N MET A 1 27.48 -12.91 8.01
CA MET A 1 28.04 -12.78 6.65
C MET A 1 26.92 -12.27 5.75
N ASN A 2 27.19 -11.34 4.84
CA ASN A 2 26.16 -10.76 3.99
C ASN A 2 25.78 -11.81 2.92
N PRO A 3 24.54 -12.33 2.89
CA PRO A 3 24.15 -13.41 1.97
C PRO A 3 24.36 -13.06 0.50
N ILE A 4 24.43 -11.76 0.18
CA ILE A 4 24.77 -11.27 -1.15
C ILE A 4 26.21 -11.65 -1.52
N ILE A 5 27.17 -11.47 -0.61
CA ILE A 5 28.58 -11.79 -0.85
C ILE A 5 28.75 -13.29 -1.06
N ASP A 6 28.09 -14.09 -0.22
CA ASP A 6 28.15 -15.56 -0.29
C ASP A 6 27.57 -16.07 -1.62
N ALA A 7 26.52 -15.42 -2.14
CA ALA A 7 25.94 -15.75 -3.44
C ALA A 7 26.79 -15.28 -4.63
N VAL A 8 27.43 -14.10 -4.54
CA VAL A 8 28.20 -13.49 -5.64
C VAL A 8 29.60 -14.10 -5.78
N ALA A 9 30.23 -14.51 -4.68
CA ALA A 9 31.57 -15.09 -4.67
C ALA A 9 31.76 -16.29 -5.63
N PRO A 10 30.89 -17.33 -5.66
CA PRO A 10 31.06 -18.45 -6.58
C PRO A 10 30.93 -18.03 -8.04
N ILE A 11 30.06 -17.07 -8.36
CA ILE A 11 29.88 -16.56 -9.74
C ILE A 11 31.14 -15.85 -10.22
N ILE A 12 31.75 -15.03 -9.36
CA ILE A 12 33.03 -14.40 -9.64
C ILE A 12 34.11 -15.47 -9.87
N GLY A 13 34.18 -16.49 -9.00
CA GLY A 13 35.12 -17.59 -9.14
C GLY A 13 34.99 -18.32 -10.49
N ILE A 14 33.75 -18.65 -10.88
CA ILE A 14 33.45 -19.28 -12.17
C ILE A 14 33.83 -18.36 -13.33
N SER A 15 33.53 -17.06 -13.22
CA SER A 15 33.86 -16.06 -14.24
C SER A 15 35.37 -15.98 -14.47
N ILE A 16 36.15 -15.90 -13.39
CA ILE A 16 37.61 -15.88 -13.44
C ILE A 16 38.15 -17.18 -14.06
N LEU A 17 37.57 -18.34 -13.69
CA LEU A 17 37.95 -19.63 -14.26
C LEU A 17 37.74 -19.66 -15.78
N ILE A 18 36.62 -19.14 -16.28
CA ILE A 18 36.33 -19.04 -17.72
C ILE A 18 37.39 -18.19 -18.44
N TYR A 19 37.77 -17.04 -17.87
CA TYR A 19 38.82 -16.21 -18.46
C TYR A 19 40.19 -16.89 -18.45
N ILE A 20 40.55 -17.63 -17.39
CA ILE A 20 41.79 -18.41 -17.33
C ILE A 20 41.80 -19.47 -18.43
N ILE A 21 40.70 -20.20 -18.62
CA ILE A 21 40.58 -21.21 -19.67
C ILE A 21 40.72 -20.57 -21.05
N ALA A 22 40.01 -19.47 -21.31
CA ALA A 22 40.11 -18.73 -22.57
C ALA A 22 41.54 -18.24 -22.83
N TYR A 23 42.27 -17.83 -21.78
CA TYR A 23 43.65 -17.37 -21.88
C TYR A 23 44.59 -18.51 -22.29
N LEU A 24 44.44 -19.67 -21.65
CA LEU A 24 45.21 -20.87 -21.99
C LEU A 24 44.93 -21.32 -23.42
N VAL A 25 43.67 -21.32 -23.85
CA VAL A 25 43.28 -21.65 -25.24
C VAL A 25 43.91 -20.67 -26.23
N GLY A 26 43.85 -19.36 -25.96
CA GLY A 26 44.49 -18.34 -26.81
C GLY A 26 45.99 -18.57 -26.97
N ARG A 27 46.65 -18.98 -25.88
CA ARG A 27 48.08 -19.30 -25.87
C ARG A 27 48.38 -20.59 -26.65
N ILE A 28 47.56 -21.63 -26.53
CA ILE A 28 47.70 -22.89 -27.29
C ILE A 28 47.53 -22.66 -28.79
N LEU A 29 46.59 -21.78 -29.18
CA LEU A 29 46.34 -21.43 -30.57
C LEU A 29 47.37 -20.45 -31.16
N ASN A 30 48.32 -19.99 -30.35
CA ASN A 30 49.39 -19.06 -30.75
C ASN A 30 48.88 -17.76 -31.39
N LYS A 31 47.69 -17.30 -30.97
CA LYS A 31 47.10 -16.03 -31.41
C LYS A 31 47.32 -14.96 -30.33
N PRO A 32 48.26 -14.01 -30.52
CA PRO A 32 48.60 -13.02 -29.49
C PRO A 32 47.44 -12.07 -29.14
N ASP A 33 46.47 -11.92 -30.04
CA ASP A 33 45.30 -11.05 -29.84
C ASP A 33 44.38 -11.56 -28.73
N ILE A 34 44.28 -12.88 -28.54
CA ILE A 34 43.36 -13.49 -27.56
C ILE A 34 43.84 -13.21 -26.12
N PRO A 35 45.10 -13.48 -25.73
CA PRO A 35 45.63 -13.09 -24.42
C PRO A 35 45.53 -11.59 -24.13
N ALA A 36 45.81 -10.74 -25.14
CA ALA A 36 45.72 -9.29 -24.99
C ALA A 36 44.29 -8.84 -24.68
N PHE A 37 43.31 -9.35 -25.43
CA PHE A 37 41.89 -9.12 -25.18
C PHE A 37 41.45 -9.58 -23.78
N ILE A 38 41.86 -10.78 -23.38
CA ILE A 38 41.48 -11.34 -22.07
C ILE A 38 42.08 -10.55 -20.91
N ASN A 39 43.32 -10.08 -21.03
CA ASN A 39 43.93 -9.25 -19.99
C ASN A 39 43.18 -7.93 -19.80
N MET A 40 42.71 -7.31 -20.89
CA MET A 40 41.91 -6.09 -20.83
C MET A 40 40.53 -6.34 -20.20
N GLU A 41 39.83 -7.41 -20.59
CA GLU A 41 38.53 -7.74 -20.03
C GLU A 41 38.61 -8.18 -18.56
N LEU A 42 39.64 -8.94 -18.17
CA LEU A 42 39.85 -9.36 -16.78
C LEU A 42 40.07 -8.15 -15.87
N LEU A 43 40.88 -7.17 -16.30
CA LEU A 43 41.09 -5.93 -15.54
C LEU A 43 39.78 -5.15 -15.40
N SER A 44 39.02 -5.01 -16.50
CA SER A 44 37.69 -4.40 -16.50
C SER A 44 36.72 -5.10 -15.53
N LEU A 45 36.75 -6.44 -15.48
CA LEU A 45 35.93 -7.22 -14.55
C LEU A 45 36.33 -6.98 -13.09
N ILE A 46 37.62 -6.96 -12.77
CA ILE A 46 38.11 -6.73 -11.41
C ILE A 46 37.70 -5.33 -10.92
N ILE A 47 37.91 -4.30 -11.75
CA ILE A 47 37.52 -2.92 -11.42
C ILE A 47 36.00 -2.86 -11.20
N PHE A 48 35.24 -3.52 -12.06
CA PHE A 48 33.78 -3.57 -11.93
C PHE A 48 33.31 -4.23 -10.63
N ILE A 49 33.88 -5.39 -10.28
CA ILE A 49 33.54 -6.09 -9.03
C ILE A 49 33.88 -5.21 -7.82
N ALA A 50 35.06 -4.59 -7.82
CA ALA A 50 35.46 -3.68 -6.75
C ALA A 50 34.48 -2.50 -6.62
N LEU A 51 34.10 -1.88 -7.75
CA LEU A 51 33.13 -0.79 -7.77
C LEU A 51 31.75 -1.25 -7.26
N LEU A 52 31.29 -2.43 -7.66
CA LEU A 52 30.02 -3.00 -7.21
C LEU A 52 30.02 -3.25 -5.69
N VAL A 53 31.09 -3.83 -5.15
CA VAL A 53 31.22 -4.08 -3.70
C VAL A 53 31.22 -2.76 -2.92
N VAL A 54 32.00 -1.77 -3.37
CA VAL A 54 32.03 -0.43 -2.74
C VAL A 54 30.66 0.23 -2.81
N LEU A 55 29.97 0.16 -3.95
CA LEU A 55 28.63 0.71 -4.12
C LEU A 55 27.63 0.09 -3.15
N LEU A 56 27.58 -1.24 -3.07
CA LEU A 56 26.65 -1.94 -2.16
C LEU A 56 26.93 -1.58 -0.70
N TYR A 57 28.20 -1.50 -0.31
CA TYR A 57 28.58 -1.07 1.04
C TYR A 57 28.15 0.37 1.33
N MET A 58 28.35 1.29 0.38
CA MET A 58 27.94 2.69 0.53
C MET A 58 26.42 2.83 0.61
N LEU A 59 25.66 2.03 -0.14
CA LEU A 59 24.19 2.03 -0.08
C LEU A 59 23.68 1.49 1.26
N ASP A 60 24.23 0.36 1.74
CA ASP A 60 23.90 -0.18 3.07
C ASP A 60 24.16 0.87 4.16
N PHE A 61 25.31 1.54 4.10
CA PHE A 61 25.67 2.61 5.03
C PHE A 61 24.72 3.81 4.95
N ALA A 62 24.40 4.27 3.73
CA ALA A 62 23.48 5.37 3.52
C ALA A 62 22.08 5.06 4.07
N VAL A 63 21.58 3.84 3.87
CA VAL A 63 20.31 3.39 4.42
C VAL A 63 20.33 3.39 5.95
N ASP A 64 21.36 2.82 6.59
CA ASP A 64 21.44 2.78 8.05
C ASP A 64 21.52 4.19 8.66
N ILE A 65 22.31 5.09 8.07
CA ILE A 65 22.35 6.51 8.48
C ILE A 65 20.97 7.16 8.33
N THR A 66 20.29 6.91 7.21
CA THR A 66 19.01 7.55 6.94
C THR A 66 17.95 7.08 7.93
N ILE A 67 17.87 5.78 8.19
CA ILE A 67 16.92 5.22 9.16
C ILE A 67 17.23 5.69 10.58
N SER A 68 18.49 5.63 10.99
CA SER A 68 18.90 6.02 12.35
C SER A 68 18.67 7.50 12.65
N ASN A 69 18.83 8.38 11.66
CA ASN A 69 18.63 9.81 11.86
C ASN A 69 17.17 10.25 11.70
N LEU A 70 16.42 9.66 10.77
CA LEU A 70 15.07 10.13 10.47
C LEU A 70 14.00 9.52 11.38
N ASN A 71 14.22 8.29 11.86
CA ASN A 71 13.19 7.58 12.63
C ASN A 71 13.80 6.65 13.68
N PRO A 72 14.41 7.21 14.75
CA PRO A 72 15.00 6.41 15.82
C PRO A 72 13.94 5.50 16.48
N ASP A 73 12.70 5.98 16.61
CA ASP A 73 11.60 5.22 17.19
C ASP A 73 11.18 4.04 16.31
N ALA A 74 10.99 4.23 14.99
CA ALA A 74 10.59 3.14 14.10
C ALA A 74 11.66 2.04 13.96
N LYS A 75 12.95 2.38 14.08
CA LYS A 75 14.02 1.37 14.14
C LYS A 75 13.79 0.43 15.33
N SER A 76 13.49 0.98 16.50
CA SER A 76 13.23 0.16 17.69
C SER A 76 11.90 -0.61 17.61
N GLU A 77 10.86 0.02 17.07
CA GLU A 77 9.51 -0.54 17.07
C GLU A 77 9.34 -1.67 16.04
N VAL A 78 9.96 -1.53 14.86
CA VAL A 78 9.82 -2.50 13.77
C VAL A 78 11.03 -3.43 13.75
N CYS A 79 12.24 -2.89 13.61
CA CYS A 79 13.39 -3.72 13.28
C CYS A 79 13.90 -4.50 14.49
N ASP A 80 13.97 -3.88 15.68
CA ASP A 80 14.40 -4.58 16.90
C ASP A 80 13.33 -5.57 17.37
N LYS A 81 12.04 -5.21 17.29
CA LYS A 81 10.92 -6.07 17.70
C LYS A 81 10.84 -7.38 16.94
N TYR A 82 11.12 -7.36 15.64
CA TYR A 82 11.08 -8.55 14.79
C TYR A 82 12.47 -9.21 14.60
N GLY A 83 13.51 -8.72 15.28
CA GLY A 83 14.88 -9.24 15.14
C GLY A 83 15.41 -9.14 13.71
N ILE A 84 14.94 -8.16 12.93
CA ILE A 84 15.32 -7.99 11.53
C ILE A 84 16.68 -7.29 11.50
N SER A 85 17.63 -7.84 10.74
CA SER A 85 18.94 -7.21 10.56
C SER A 85 18.79 -5.80 10.01
N ILE A 86 19.56 -4.85 10.54
CA ILE A 86 19.54 -3.42 10.16
C ILE A 86 19.57 -3.21 8.64
N SER A 87 20.33 -4.01 7.89
CA SER A 87 20.43 -3.93 6.41
C SER A 87 19.14 -4.24 5.65
N ARG A 88 18.12 -4.79 6.33
CA ARG A 88 16.79 -5.10 5.78
C ARG A 88 15.68 -4.26 6.42
N CYS A 89 16.06 -3.31 7.26
CA CYS A 89 15.13 -2.51 8.04
C CYS A 89 14.31 -1.57 7.15
N HIS A 90 14.90 -0.97 6.09
CA HIS A 90 14.17 -0.11 5.15
C HIS A 90 13.03 -0.84 4.44
N VAL A 91 13.27 -2.10 4.07
CA VAL A 91 12.27 -2.96 3.43
C VAL A 91 11.11 -3.25 4.39
N ALA A 92 11.43 -3.60 5.64
CA ALA A 92 10.43 -3.91 6.64
C ALA A 92 9.54 -2.68 6.95
N ILE A 93 10.16 -1.51 7.09
CA ILE A 93 9.45 -0.24 7.32
C ILE A 93 8.56 0.10 6.10
N ALA A 94 9.07 -0.04 4.87
CA ALA A 94 8.28 0.19 3.67
C ALA A 94 7.08 -0.78 3.57
N GLY A 95 7.29 -2.05 3.93
CA GLY A 95 6.23 -3.06 3.96
C GLY A 95 5.16 -2.74 5.00
N TYR A 96 5.58 -2.35 6.21
CA TYR A 96 4.68 -1.93 7.28
C TYR A 96 3.86 -0.69 6.89
N PHE A 97 4.50 0.30 6.25
CA PHE A 97 3.81 1.48 5.75
C PHE A 97 2.73 1.11 4.71
N LEU A 98 3.07 0.31 3.71
CA LEU A 98 2.12 -0.13 2.69
C LEU A 98 0.99 -1.00 3.27
N GLU A 99 1.28 -1.88 4.23
CA GLU A 99 0.26 -2.65 4.94
C GLU A 99 -0.71 -1.74 5.70
N SER A 100 -0.19 -0.72 6.38
CA SER A 100 -1.03 0.24 7.09
C SER A 100 -1.94 1.00 6.12
N VAL A 101 -1.40 1.47 4.98
CA VAL A 101 -2.20 2.13 3.93
C VAL A 101 -3.27 1.19 3.38
N LEU A 102 -2.94 -0.09 3.17
CA LEU A 102 -3.89 -1.10 2.69
C LEU A 102 -5.03 -1.34 3.67
N ARG A 103 -4.72 -1.45 4.97
CA ARG A 103 -5.72 -1.66 6.02
C ARG A 103 -6.73 -0.52 6.03
N GLU A 104 -6.23 0.72 6.02
CA GLU A 104 -7.08 1.92 6.02
C GLU A 104 -7.93 2.05 4.77
N LEU A 105 -7.35 1.83 3.59
CA LEU A 105 -8.09 1.83 2.33
C LEU A 105 -9.19 0.75 2.31
N THR A 106 -8.92 -0.42 2.91
CA THR A 106 -9.88 -1.51 3.02
C THR A 106 -11.01 -1.16 3.97
N ASP A 107 -10.70 -0.62 5.15
CA ASP A 107 -11.69 -0.21 6.13
C ASP A 107 -12.58 0.90 5.58
N TYR A 108 -11.99 1.89 4.90
CA TYR A 108 -12.72 2.96 4.24
C TYR A 108 -13.61 2.45 3.10
N TYR A 109 -13.10 1.52 2.28
CA TYR A 109 -13.89 0.88 1.24
C TYR A 109 -15.09 0.11 1.82
N ILE A 110 -14.91 -0.63 2.93
CA ILE A 110 -15.99 -1.35 3.61
C ILE A 110 -17.04 -0.37 4.15
N GLN A 111 -16.60 0.72 4.79
CA GLN A 111 -17.51 1.74 5.32
C GLN A 111 -18.33 2.41 4.21
N LEU A 112 -17.71 2.82 3.10
CA LEU A 112 -18.43 3.41 1.97
C LEU A 112 -19.44 2.45 1.35
N ASN A 113 -19.07 1.18 1.18
CA ASN A 113 -20.00 0.16 0.68
C ASN A 113 -21.15 -0.10 1.65
N ALA A 114 -20.91 -0.07 2.97
CA ALA A 114 -21.97 -0.17 3.96
C ALA A 114 -22.94 1.00 3.85
N VAL A 115 -22.44 2.23 3.70
CA VAL A 115 -23.29 3.42 3.46
C VAL A 115 -24.07 3.26 2.16
N LEU A 116 -23.43 2.86 1.06
CA LEU A 116 -24.12 2.62 -0.22
C LEU A 116 -25.24 1.57 -0.09
N LEU A 117 -24.99 0.45 0.59
CA LEU A 117 -26.00 -0.58 0.82
C LEU A 117 -27.17 -0.06 1.66
N THR A 118 -26.91 0.72 2.71
CA THR A 118 -27.98 1.32 3.51
C THR A 118 -28.83 2.31 2.69
N THR A 119 -28.19 3.15 1.87
CA THR A 119 -28.92 4.10 1.00
C THR A 119 -29.77 3.38 -0.06
N ASN A 120 -29.25 2.29 -0.64
CA ASN A 120 -29.99 1.46 -1.60
C ASN A 120 -31.16 0.71 -0.95
N PHE A 121 -30.98 0.20 0.27
CA PHE A 121 -32.07 -0.43 1.03
C PHE A 121 -33.19 0.56 1.33
N VAL A 122 -32.84 1.75 1.84
CA VAL A 122 -33.77 2.86 2.08
C VAL A 122 -34.51 3.23 0.77
N LYS A 123 -33.80 3.33 -0.35
CA LYS A 123 -34.41 3.60 -1.67
C LYS A 123 -35.46 2.56 -2.07
N GLN A 124 -35.20 1.28 -1.81
CA GLN A 124 -36.16 0.21 -2.12
C GLN A 124 -37.36 0.23 -1.17
N THR A 125 -37.15 0.37 0.13
CA THR A 125 -38.22 0.37 1.15
C THR A 125 -39.17 1.55 0.98
N TYR A 126 -38.65 2.72 0.61
CA TYR A 126 -39.45 3.93 0.43
C TYR A 126 -39.93 4.16 -1.01
N SER A 127 -39.72 3.21 -1.93
CA SER A 127 -40.42 3.19 -3.22
C SER A 127 -41.89 2.78 -3.03
N VAL A 128 -42.62 3.61 -2.27
CA VAL A 128 -44.06 3.47 -2.09
C VAL A 128 -44.70 3.72 -3.45
N LYS A 129 -45.10 2.65 -4.12
CA LYS A 129 -45.98 2.73 -5.29
C LYS A 129 -47.19 3.58 -4.91
N ALA A 130 -47.45 4.64 -5.67
CA ALA A 130 -48.70 5.36 -5.59
C ALA A 130 -49.83 4.38 -5.95
N ILE A 131 -50.49 3.83 -4.93
CA ILE A 131 -51.72 3.09 -5.13
C ILE A 131 -52.76 4.15 -5.47
N GLN A 132 -53.13 4.20 -6.74
CA GLN A 132 -54.18 5.08 -7.26
C GLN A 132 -55.53 4.60 -6.69
N GLY A 133 -55.85 5.06 -5.48
CA GLY A 133 -57.20 5.01 -4.92
C GLY A 133 -57.90 6.33 -5.25
N ASP A 134 -59.11 6.22 -5.81
CA ASP A 134 -59.84 7.22 -6.60
C ASP A 134 -60.01 8.66 -6.08
N LYS A 135 -59.48 9.09 -4.91
CA LYS A 135 -59.69 10.47 -4.43
C LYS A 135 -58.50 11.22 -3.83
N PHE A 136 -57.33 10.62 -3.63
CA PHE A 136 -56.14 11.39 -3.22
C PHE A 136 -54.84 10.76 -3.74
N VAL A 137 -54.20 11.42 -4.71
CA VAL A 137 -52.83 11.10 -5.13
C VAL A 137 -51.90 11.60 -4.03
N LYS A 138 -51.51 10.72 -3.10
CA LYS A 138 -50.40 10.99 -2.19
C LYS A 138 -49.12 10.96 -3.01
N LEU A 139 -48.62 12.14 -3.39
CA LEU A 139 -47.27 12.32 -3.92
C LEU A 139 -46.29 12.06 -2.78
N ASN A 140 -45.77 10.83 -2.70
CA ASN A 140 -44.68 10.52 -1.80
C ASN A 140 -43.38 11.00 -2.47
N MET A 141 -43.13 12.31 -2.42
CA MET A 141 -41.87 12.87 -2.87
C MET A 141 -40.81 12.48 -1.84
N ASN A 142 -39.83 11.68 -2.24
CA ASN A 142 -38.65 11.42 -1.43
C ASN A 142 -37.42 12.09 -2.09
N PRO A 143 -37.33 13.44 -2.07
CA PRO A 143 -36.30 14.17 -2.82
C PRO A 143 -34.89 13.99 -2.24
N PHE A 144 -34.74 13.42 -1.04
CA PHE A 144 -33.46 13.37 -0.34
C PHE A 144 -32.69 12.04 -0.47
N ILE A 145 -33.30 10.98 -1.01
CA ILE A 145 -32.61 9.68 -1.19
C ILE A 145 -31.59 9.71 -2.34
N PHE A 146 -31.74 10.64 -3.29
CA PHE A 146 -30.91 10.67 -4.50
C PHE A 146 -29.54 11.34 -4.33
N VAL A 147 -29.36 12.20 -3.34
CA VAL A 147 -28.15 13.01 -3.22
C VAL A 147 -26.93 12.16 -2.80
N PRO A 148 -27.01 11.24 -1.81
CA PRO A 148 -25.83 10.48 -1.38
C PRO A 148 -25.29 9.54 -2.47
N SER A 149 -26.16 8.86 -3.23
CA SER A 149 -25.71 7.89 -4.25
C SER A 149 -24.90 8.54 -5.37
N LEU A 150 -25.22 9.78 -5.75
CA LEU A 150 -24.51 10.52 -6.80
C LEU A 150 -23.04 10.83 -6.45
N TYR A 151 -22.73 10.99 -5.16
CA TYR A 151 -21.37 11.31 -4.71
C TYR A 151 -20.62 10.08 -4.20
N ILE A 152 -21.31 9.12 -3.57
CA ILE A 152 -20.68 7.95 -2.97
C ILE A 152 -20.17 6.97 -4.03
N GLU A 153 -20.91 6.76 -5.12
CA GLU A 153 -20.50 5.82 -6.17
C GLU A 153 -19.15 6.17 -6.83
N PRO A 154 -18.89 7.43 -7.27
CA PRO A 154 -17.58 7.84 -7.77
C PRO A 154 -16.46 7.67 -6.74
N ILE A 155 -16.73 7.98 -5.47
CA ILE A 155 -15.75 7.86 -4.38
C ILE A 155 -15.39 6.39 -4.18
N ILE A 156 -16.36 5.47 -4.18
CA ILE A 156 -16.11 4.02 -4.10
C ILE A 156 -15.26 3.53 -5.27
N GLY A 157 -15.51 4.01 -6.49
CA GLY A 157 -14.69 3.64 -7.64
C GLY A 157 -13.24 4.10 -7.50
N LEU A 158 -13.02 5.28 -6.90
CA LEU A 158 -11.69 5.87 -6.76
C LEU A 158 -10.90 5.26 -5.58
N VAL A 159 -11.47 5.26 -4.36
CA VAL A 159 -11.66 4.04 -3.56
C VAL A 159 -10.87 2.78 -3.93
N GLN A 160 -11.62 1.93 -4.62
CA GLN A 160 -11.21 0.66 -5.15
C GLN A 160 -9.97 0.77 -6.05
N THR A 161 -9.85 1.83 -6.86
CA THR A 161 -8.68 2.06 -7.71
C THR A 161 -7.42 2.24 -6.88
N MET A 162 -7.46 3.08 -5.83
CA MET A 162 -6.35 3.27 -4.90
C MET A 162 -5.96 1.96 -4.22
N LEU A 163 -6.96 1.20 -3.75
CA LEU A 163 -6.75 -0.09 -3.11
C LEU A 163 -6.04 -1.07 -4.04
N GLN A 164 -6.46 -1.16 -5.31
CA GLN A 164 -5.79 -2.00 -6.32
C GLN A 164 -4.34 -1.57 -6.56
N PHE A 165 -4.06 -0.26 -6.62
CA PHE A 165 -2.70 0.24 -6.75
C PHE A 165 -1.85 -0.07 -5.52
N ALA A 166 -2.37 0.14 -4.31
CA ALA A 166 -1.68 -0.20 -3.06
C ALA A 166 -1.35 -1.70 -2.98
N ILE A 167 -2.29 -2.57 -3.40
CA ILE A 167 -2.09 -4.02 -3.44
C ILE A 167 -0.97 -4.36 -4.43
N ALA A 168 -1.01 -3.78 -5.63
CA ALA A 168 0.02 -3.99 -6.64
C ALA A 168 1.41 -3.59 -6.13
N GLN A 169 1.52 -2.46 -5.43
CA GLN A 169 2.78 -2.00 -4.85
C GLN A 169 3.28 -2.89 -3.73
N PHE A 170 2.38 -3.35 -2.85
CA PHE A 170 2.72 -4.29 -1.80
C PHE A 170 3.24 -5.61 -2.38
N ILE A 171 2.58 -6.14 -3.41
CA ILE A 171 3.04 -7.35 -4.12
C ILE A 171 4.40 -7.12 -4.78
N VAL A 172 4.58 -5.98 -5.46
CA VAL A 172 5.85 -5.62 -6.11
C VAL A 172 6.98 -5.50 -5.08
N LEU A 173 6.74 -4.82 -3.95
CA LEU A 173 7.70 -4.72 -2.86
C LEU A 173 8.05 -6.11 -2.32
N TRP A 174 7.06 -6.95 -2.04
CA TRP A 174 7.27 -8.30 -1.54
C TRP A 174 8.08 -9.15 -2.54
N TYR A 175 7.78 -9.05 -3.83
CA TYR A 175 8.52 -9.76 -4.87
C TYR A 175 9.98 -9.28 -5.01
N ILE A 176 10.21 -7.96 -5.03
CA ILE A 176 11.55 -7.36 -5.14
C ILE A 176 12.42 -7.71 -3.93
N THR A 177 11.80 -7.81 -2.76
CA THR A 177 12.48 -8.05 -1.49
C THR A 177 12.76 -9.53 -1.22
N SER A 178 12.16 -10.42 -2.02
CA SER A 178 12.51 -11.83 -2.03
C SER A 178 14.01 -12.00 -2.31
N PRO A 179 14.76 -12.71 -1.45
CA PRO A 179 16.19 -12.97 -1.67
C PRO A 179 16.48 -13.60 -3.03
N GLN A 180 15.54 -14.40 -3.54
CA GLN A 180 15.66 -15.08 -4.83
C GLN A 180 15.63 -14.09 -5.99
N PHE A 181 14.78 -13.07 -5.93
CA PHE A 181 14.71 -12.03 -6.95
C PHE A 181 16.02 -11.24 -6.99
N PHE A 182 16.44 -10.71 -5.83
CA PHE A 182 17.65 -9.90 -5.75
C PHE A 182 18.89 -10.69 -6.19
N ILE A 183 19.13 -11.88 -5.62
CA ILE A 183 20.29 -12.71 -5.95
C ILE A 183 20.23 -13.19 -7.40
N GLY A 184 19.07 -13.64 -7.87
CA GLY A 184 18.90 -14.17 -9.22
C GLY A 184 19.17 -13.14 -10.30
N PHE A 185 18.56 -11.95 -10.19
CA PHE A 185 18.77 -10.90 -11.18
C PHE A 185 20.14 -10.23 -11.07
N LEU A 186 20.71 -10.09 -9.86
CA LEU A 186 22.08 -9.60 -9.70
C LEU A 186 23.07 -10.56 -10.36
N THR A 187 22.91 -11.87 -10.13
CA THR A 187 23.71 -12.93 -10.78
C THR A 187 23.59 -12.87 -12.29
N LEU A 188 22.36 -12.79 -12.80
CA LEU A 188 22.09 -12.67 -14.23
C LEU A 188 22.78 -11.44 -14.82
N GLY A 189 22.70 -10.29 -14.16
CA GLY A 189 23.37 -9.07 -14.57
C GLY A 189 24.90 -9.21 -14.62
N ILE A 190 25.50 -9.86 -13.63
CA ILE A 190 26.94 -10.15 -13.60
C ILE A 190 27.33 -11.08 -14.75
N VAL A 191 26.57 -12.15 -15.00
CA VAL A 191 26.84 -13.09 -16.09
C VAL A 191 26.73 -12.40 -17.45
N LEU A 192 25.67 -11.61 -17.67
CA LEU A 192 25.50 -10.85 -18.92
C LEU A 192 26.63 -9.84 -19.14
N ARG A 193 27.25 -9.35 -18.06
CA ARG A 193 28.41 -8.46 -18.17
C ARG A 193 29.66 -9.15 -18.75
N LEU A 194 29.79 -10.46 -18.58
CA LEU A 194 30.96 -11.21 -19.04
C LEU A 194 31.05 -11.26 -20.58
N PHE A 195 29.92 -11.13 -21.27
CA PHE A 195 29.89 -11.14 -22.73
C PHE A 195 29.86 -9.71 -23.27
N ALA A 196 30.78 -9.40 -24.19
CA ALA A 196 30.91 -8.07 -24.77
C ALA A 196 29.59 -7.54 -25.40
N VAL A 197 28.80 -8.43 -26.01
CA VAL A 197 27.52 -8.07 -26.68
C VAL A 197 26.42 -7.73 -25.68
N THR A 198 26.39 -8.38 -24.51
CA THR A 198 25.34 -8.19 -23.49
C THR A 198 25.80 -7.33 -22.31
N LYS A 199 27.01 -6.74 -22.40
CA LYS A 199 27.62 -5.95 -21.33
C LYS A 199 26.73 -4.78 -20.90
N SER A 200 26.12 -4.10 -21.88
CA SER A 200 25.24 -2.98 -21.62
C SER A 200 23.94 -3.39 -20.91
N ALA A 201 23.34 -4.51 -21.34
CA ALA A 201 22.16 -5.09 -20.69
C ALA A 201 22.45 -5.57 -19.26
N GLY A 202 23.63 -6.16 -19.03
CA GLY A 202 24.07 -6.56 -17.69
C GLY A 202 24.18 -5.39 -16.73
N GLY A 203 24.80 -4.28 -17.15
CA GLY A 203 24.88 -3.05 -16.35
C GLY A 203 23.51 -2.46 -16.00
N LEU A 204 22.56 -2.48 -16.95
CA LEU A 204 21.18 -2.07 -16.69
C LEU A 204 20.48 -2.95 -15.65
N ILE A 205 20.55 -4.28 -15.81
CA ILE A 205 19.87 -5.21 -14.91
C ILE A 205 20.39 -5.03 -13.48
N ILE A 206 21.70 -4.86 -13.31
CA ILE A 206 22.30 -4.61 -11.99
C ILE A 206 21.81 -3.29 -11.41
N ALA A 207 21.81 -2.21 -12.21
CA ALA A 207 21.30 -0.91 -11.76
C ALA A 207 19.82 -0.98 -11.34
N LEU A 208 19.01 -1.70 -12.13
CA LEU A 208 17.58 -1.91 -11.88
C LEU A 208 17.33 -2.67 -10.57
N VAL A 209 18.05 -3.77 -10.34
CA VAL A 209 17.93 -4.56 -9.10
C VAL A 209 18.33 -3.73 -7.88
N ILE A 210 19.46 -3.00 -7.96
CA ILE A 210 19.92 -2.15 -6.87
C ILE A 210 18.92 -1.02 -6.61
N GLY A 211 18.42 -0.37 -7.66
CA GLY A 211 17.42 0.70 -7.55
C GLY A 211 16.12 0.22 -6.90
N LEU A 212 15.59 -0.92 -7.38
CA LEU A 212 14.38 -1.51 -6.83
C LEU A 212 14.57 -2.00 -5.39
N TYR A 213 15.74 -2.49 -5.01
CA TYR A 213 15.96 -3.00 -3.65
C TYR A 213 16.27 -1.90 -2.62
N TYR A 214 17.02 -0.87 -3.01
CA TYR A 214 17.43 0.20 -2.10
C TYR A 214 16.57 1.45 -2.22
N VAL A 215 16.42 2.00 -3.44
CA VAL A 215 15.77 3.31 -3.63
C VAL A 215 14.27 3.22 -3.50
N PHE A 216 13.64 2.20 -4.08
CA PHE A 216 12.18 2.05 -4.05
C PHE A 216 11.61 1.93 -2.62
N PRO A 217 12.12 1.06 -1.72
CA PRO A 217 11.63 1.00 -0.34
C PRO A 217 12.00 2.25 0.46
N MET A 218 13.18 2.83 0.21
CA MET A 218 13.61 4.05 0.90
C MET A 218 12.70 5.25 0.63
N ALA A 219 12.10 5.34 -0.56
CA ALA A 219 11.08 6.34 -0.82
C ALA A 219 9.94 6.25 0.20
N TYR A 220 9.42 5.04 0.47
CA TYR A 220 8.36 4.84 1.48
C TYR A 220 8.82 5.15 2.90
N VAL A 221 10.10 4.90 3.23
CA VAL A 221 10.65 5.28 4.54
C VAL A 221 10.65 6.80 4.72
N LEU A 222 11.10 7.56 3.71
CA LEU A 222 11.09 9.02 3.75
C LEU A 222 9.66 9.59 3.87
N ILE A 223 8.73 8.91 3.23
CA ILE A 223 7.32 9.25 3.25
C ILE A 223 6.70 8.99 4.62
N ASP A 224 6.93 7.81 5.21
CA ASP A 224 6.47 7.47 6.54
C ASP A 224 6.96 8.50 7.56
N VAL A 225 8.23 8.88 7.46
CA VAL A 225 8.84 9.95 8.27
C VAL A 225 8.10 11.26 8.08
N HIS A 226 7.92 11.71 6.84
CA HIS A 226 7.22 12.98 6.57
C HIS A 226 5.79 12.95 7.10
N TYR A 227 5.07 11.85 6.91
CA TYR A 227 3.71 11.69 7.40
C TYR A 227 3.64 11.76 8.92
N ARG A 228 4.55 11.09 9.65
CA ARG A 228 4.64 11.14 11.11
C ARG A 228 4.94 12.55 11.63
N TYR A 229 5.82 13.29 10.97
CA TYR A 229 6.15 14.67 11.38
C TYR A 229 5.06 15.68 11.06
N SER A 230 4.32 15.50 9.97
CA SER A 230 3.21 16.38 9.58
C SER A 230 1.99 16.22 10.49
N TYR A 231 1.82 15.05 11.13
CA TYR A 231 0.69 14.76 12.01
C TYR A 231 1.16 14.26 13.41
N PRO A 232 1.89 15.09 14.17
CA PRO A 232 2.47 14.69 15.46
C PRO A 232 1.37 14.49 16.52
N GLY A 233 1.51 13.44 17.34
CA GLY A 233 0.60 13.17 18.47
C GLY A 233 -0.37 12.00 18.26
N THR A 234 -0.25 11.27 17.15
CA THR A 234 -1.03 10.05 16.90
C THR A 234 -0.18 9.10 16.07
N TYR A 235 0.38 8.09 16.75
CA TYR A 235 1.18 7.06 16.10
C TYR A 235 0.27 6.22 15.20
N GLY A 236 0.71 5.99 13.97
CA GLY A 236 -0.01 5.18 13.00
C GLY A 236 -1.30 5.83 12.51
N PHE A 237 -1.92 5.21 11.52
CA PHE A 237 -3.25 5.59 11.05
C PHE A 237 -4.36 5.40 12.12
N ASP A 238 -4.03 5.12 13.39
CA ASP A 238 -4.97 5.04 14.51
C ASP A 238 -5.81 6.31 14.73
N LYS A 239 -5.42 7.47 14.18
CA LYS A 239 -6.30 8.65 14.17
C LYS A 239 -7.46 8.55 13.18
N ILE A 240 -7.40 7.74 12.13
CA ILE A 240 -8.59 7.40 11.34
C ILE A 240 -9.52 6.49 12.15
N ASN A 241 -8.96 5.60 13.00
CA ASN A 241 -9.76 4.90 14.00
C ASN A 241 -10.34 5.84 15.08
N THR A 242 -9.69 6.98 15.38
CA THR A 242 -10.22 7.97 16.34
C THR A 242 -11.22 8.93 15.70
N TYR A 243 -11.05 9.26 14.41
CA TYR A 243 -12.10 9.77 13.53
C TYR A 243 -12.85 8.58 12.94
N ARG A 244 -13.31 7.66 13.81
CA ARG A 244 -14.43 6.83 13.45
C ARG A 244 -15.54 7.80 13.07
N VAL A 245 -15.74 7.93 11.76
CA VAL A 245 -16.94 8.51 11.18
C VAL A 245 -18.14 7.83 11.85
N THR A 246 -18.00 6.58 12.26
CA THR A 246 -18.88 5.88 13.21
C THR A 246 -19.13 6.63 14.52
N ASP A 247 -18.12 7.05 15.28
CA ASP A 247 -18.33 7.72 16.57
C ASP A 247 -18.89 9.12 16.39
N HIS A 248 -18.48 9.84 15.35
CA HIS A 248 -19.08 11.14 15.05
C HIS A 248 -20.52 11.01 14.53
N LEU A 249 -20.83 10.03 13.68
CA LEU A 249 -22.20 9.72 13.25
C LEU A 249 -23.05 9.21 14.43
N LEU A 250 -22.54 8.28 15.24
CA LEU A 250 -23.24 7.70 16.39
C LEU A 250 -23.53 8.75 17.46
N SER A 251 -22.57 9.64 17.73
CA SER A 251 -22.78 10.79 18.64
C SER A 251 -23.73 11.82 18.05
N THR A 252 -23.63 12.14 16.76
CA THR A 252 -24.55 13.08 16.07
C THR A 252 -25.99 12.54 16.02
N PHE A 253 -26.16 11.22 15.89
CA PHE A 253 -27.48 10.58 15.92
C PHE A 253 -27.95 10.21 17.34
N GLY A 254 -27.19 10.53 18.38
CA GLY A 254 -27.55 10.26 19.78
C GLY A 254 -27.78 8.78 20.10
N ILE A 255 -27.20 7.87 19.33
CA ILE A 255 -27.44 6.44 19.48
C ILE A 255 -26.38 5.86 20.44
N PRO A 256 -26.75 5.29 21.60
CA PRO A 256 -25.81 4.77 22.62
C PRO A 256 -25.18 3.44 22.20
N PHE A 257 -24.56 3.42 21.01
CA PHE A 257 -23.95 2.24 20.40
C PHE A 257 -22.44 2.13 20.63
N GLY A 258 -21.76 3.21 21.05
CA GLY A 258 -20.30 3.23 21.23
C GLY A 258 -19.79 2.03 22.02
N ASP A 259 -20.23 1.88 23.27
CA ASP A 259 -19.76 0.79 24.15
C ASP A 259 -20.06 -0.63 23.63
N ARG A 260 -21.19 -0.82 22.92
CA ARG A 260 -21.61 -2.13 22.42
C ARG A 260 -20.96 -2.49 21.09
N LEU A 261 -20.74 -1.50 20.23
CA LEU A 261 -20.02 -1.66 18.98
C LEU A 261 -18.53 -1.84 19.27
N ASP A 262 -17.98 -1.11 20.24
CA ASP A 262 -16.60 -1.30 20.72
C ASP A 262 -16.41 -2.67 21.35
N ALA A 263 -17.34 -3.15 22.19
CA ALA A 263 -17.28 -4.50 22.72
C ALA A 263 -17.38 -5.57 21.62
N ALA A 264 -18.22 -5.36 20.60
CA ALA A 264 -18.34 -6.28 19.46
C ALA A 264 -17.10 -6.27 18.57
N ILE A 265 -16.56 -5.08 18.27
CA ILE A 265 -15.34 -4.90 17.49
C ILE A 265 -14.14 -5.46 18.25
N ASN A 266 -13.99 -5.18 19.54
CA ASN A 266 -12.93 -5.76 20.38
C ASN A 266 -13.06 -7.28 20.52
N ALA A 267 -14.28 -7.83 20.55
CA ALA A 267 -14.49 -9.28 20.51
C ALA A 267 -14.12 -9.90 19.14
N ILE A 268 -14.20 -9.14 18.05
CA ILE A 268 -13.77 -9.54 16.71
C ILE A 268 -12.26 -9.37 16.53
N LEU A 269 -11.68 -8.31 17.09
CA LEU A 269 -10.25 -7.96 17.00
C LEU A 269 -9.36 -8.75 17.98
N ASN A 270 -9.90 -9.25 19.11
CA ASN A 270 -9.20 -10.15 20.03
C ASN A 270 -9.03 -11.59 19.48
N VAL A 271 -9.38 -11.84 18.23
CA VAL A 271 -8.91 -13.04 17.53
C VAL A 271 -7.43 -12.84 17.25
N GLU A 272 -6.58 -13.37 18.14
CA GLU A 272 -5.12 -13.31 18.06
C GLU A 272 -4.65 -13.55 16.62
N SER A 273 -4.30 -12.48 15.90
CA SER A 273 -3.55 -12.60 14.66
C SER A 273 -2.17 -13.09 15.05
N LYS A 274 -1.91 -14.39 14.89
CA LYS A 274 -0.53 -14.88 14.93
C LYS A 274 0.29 -14.05 13.94
N PRO A 275 1.46 -13.53 14.34
CA PRO A 275 2.31 -12.75 13.45
C PRO A 275 2.59 -13.58 12.20
N ILE A 276 2.42 -12.94 11.04
CA ILE A 276 2.70 -13.53 9.73
C ILE A 276 4.21 -13.80 9.70
N ASP A 277 4.63 -15.06 9.57
CA ASP A 277 6.03 -15.38 9.34
C ASP A 277 6.30 -15.16 7.84
N PRO A 278 7.13 -14.18 7.46
CA PRO A 278 7.41 -13.89 6.06
C PRO A 278 8.08 -15.05 5.30
N ASN A 279 8.54 -16.09 6.00
CA ASN A 279 9.13 -17.29 5.42
C ASN A 279 8.15 -18.48 5.27
N ASP A 280 6.94 -18.37 5.83
CA ASP A 280 5.91 -19.41 5.75
C ASP A 280 4.72 -18.94 4.89
N PRO A 281 4.63 -19.34 3.61
CA PRO A 281 3.53 -18.94 2.73
C PRO A 281 2.15 -19.41 3.23
N ASP A 282 2.07 -20.48 4.02
CA ASP A 282 0.82 -20.96 4.60
C ASP A 282 0.33 -20.06 5.74
N SER A 283 1.25 -19.32 6.40
CA SER A 283 0.90 -18.31 7.39
C SER A 283 0.18 -17.10 6.75
N VAL A 284 0.56 -16.72 5.52
CA VAL A 284 -0.09 -15.63 4.78
C VAL A 284 -1.50 -16.05 4.36
N VAL A 285 -1.64 -17.25 3.77
CA VAL A 285 -2.94 -17.78 3.31
C VAL A 285 -3.89 -18.00 4.48
N SER A 286 -3.41 -18.51 5.62
CA SER A 286 -4.23 -18.68 6.81
C SER A 286 -4.63 -17.35 7.46
N SER A 287 -3.76 -16.34 7.48
CA SER A 287 -4.13 -14.99 7.96
C SER A 287 -5.17 -14.33 7.05
N LEU A 288 -5.02 -14.48 5.73
CA LEU A 288 -5.98 -13.96 4.74
C LEU A 288 -7.33 -14.70 4.84
N GLY A 289 -7.32 -16.02 5.05
CA GLY A 289 -8.51 -16.82 5.29
C GLY A 289 -9.23 -16.44 6.59
N ALA A 290 -8.49 -16.18 7.67
CA ALA A 290 -9.04 -15.69 8.93
C ALA A 290 -9.63 -14.27 8.77
N ALA A 291 -8.95 -13.38 8.05
CA ALA A 291 -9.46 -12.05 7.72
C ALA A 291 -10.77 -12.11 6.91
N LEU A 292 -10.84 -12.96 5.89
CA LEU A 292 -12.06 -13.17 5.07
C LEU A 292 -13.21 -13.79 5.88
N SER A 293 -12.92 -14.75 6.76
CA SER A 293 -13.87 -15.32 7.71
C SER A 293 -14.44 -14.25 8.65
N ASN A 294 -13.58 -13.37 9.16
CA ASN A 294 -13.98 -12.25 10.01
C ASN A 294 -14.79 -11.20 9.24
N MET A 295 -14.48 -10.93 7.97
CA MET A 295 -15.32 -10.09 7.12
C MET A 295 -16.75 -10.66 6.97
N ALA A 296 -16.90 -11.98 6.89
CA ALA A 296 -18.22 -12.62 6.83
C ALA A 296 -19.02 -12.47 8.14
N SER A 297 -18.36 -12.49 9.30
CA SER A 297 -19.01 -12.25 10.59
C SER A 297 -19.40 -10.78 10.77
N ILE A 298 -18.54 -9.85 10.33
CA ILE A 298 -18.81 -8.41 10.27
C ILE A 298 -20.01 -8.12 9.37
N ALA A 299 -20.08 -8.73 8.18
CA ALA A 299 -21.22 -8.59 7.28
C ALA A 299 -22.55 -9.01 7.94
N LYS A 300 -22.56 -10.11 8.72
CA LYS A 300 -23.75 -10.53 9.49
C LYS A 300 -24.14 -9.53 10.59
N ALA A 301 -23.16 -8.93 11.26
CA ALA A 301 -23.42 -7.90 12.27
C ALA A 301 -24.00 -6.62 11.63
N ILE A 302 -23.45 -6.19 10.49
CA ILE A 302 -23.96 -5.06 9.70
C ILE A 302 -25.40 -5.31 9.24
N ILE A 303 -25.73 -6.53 8.79
CA ILE A 303 -27.12 -6.89 8.43
C ILE A 303 -28.05 -6.73 9.64
N LYS A 304 -27.66 -7.22 10.82
CA LYS A 304 -28.45 -7.04 12.06
C LYS A 304 -28.66 -5.57 12.41
N ILE A 305 -27.61 -4.76 12.30
CA ILE A 305 -27.66 -3.31 12.56
C ILE A 305 -28.57 -2.61 11.55
N ALA A 306 -28.44 -2.92 10.25
CA ALA A 306 -29.31 -2.39 9.20
C ALA A 306 -30.78 -2.77 9.42
N THR A 307 -31.05 -3.97 9.95
CA THR A 307 -32.41 -4.39 10.31
C THR A 307 -32.97 -3.55 11.47
N VAL A 308 -32.15 -3.24 12.48
CA VAL A 308 -32.54 -2.39 13.62
C VAL A 308 -32.73 -0.93 13.20
N LEU A 309 -31.83 -0.40 12.36
CA LEU A 309 -31.93 0.94 11.77
C LEU A 309 -33.17 1.05 10.87
N GLY A 310 -33.46 0.03 10.05
CA GLY A 310 -34.70 -0.04 9.27
C GLY A 310 -35.95 -0.07 10.16
N ALA A 311 -35.89 -0.71 11.33
CA ALA A 311 -36.96 -0.69 12.32
C ALA A 311 -37.09 0.68 13.04
N MET A 312 -35.98 1.39 13.28
CA MET A 312 -36.01 2.75 13.85
C MET A 312 -36.49 3.81 12.85
N LEU A 313 -36.09 3.69 11.59
CA LEU A 313 -36.55 4.58 10.51
C LEU A 313 -38.04 4.36 10.20
N SER A 314 -38.55 3.14 10.33
CA SER A 314 -39.98 2.86 10.18
C SER A 314 -40.81 3.49 11.32
N VAL A 315 -40.27 3.53 12.55
CA VAL A 315 -40.84 4.29 13.69
C VAL A 315 -40.84 5.80 13.42
N TYR A 316 -39.80 6.34 12.77
CA TYR A 316 -39.78 7.74 12.34
C TYR A 316 -40.85 8.05 11.28
N THR A 317 -41.13 7.15 10.34
CA THR A 317 -42.19 7.39 9.35
C THR A 317 -43.61 7.27 9.89
N LEU A 318 -43.80 6.60 11.04
CA LEU A 318 -45.06 6.64 11.78
C LEU A 318 -45.35 8.03 12.37
N SER A 319 -44.35 8.89 12.55
CA SER A 319 -44.52 10.28 13.01
C SER A 319 -44.93 11.28 11.91
N PHE A 320 -44.99 10.85 10.64
CA PHE A 320 -45.52 11.63 9.51
C PHE A 320 -46.98 11.31 9.16
N LEU A 321 -47.67 10.51 9.98
CA LEU A 321 -49.14 10.50 10.00
C LEU A 321 -49.65 11.87 10.49
N PRO A 322 -50.81 12.36 10.01
CA PRO A 322 -51.36 13.66 10.41
C PRO A 322 -51.43 13.75 11.94
N PRO A 323 -51.20 14.96 12.49
CA PRO A 323 -50.70 15.15 13.84
C PRO A 323 -51.72 14.65 14.87
N VAL A 324 -51.37 13.57 15.58
CA VAL A 324 -51.83 13.39 16.96
C VAL A 324 -50.82 14.13 17.81
N ALA A 325 -51.29 15.16 18.50
CA ALA A 325 -50.54 16.29 19.06
C ALA A 325 -49.61 15.96 20.26
N ILE A 326 -48.74 14.96 20.13
CA ILE A 326 -47.79 14.59 21.18
C ILE A 326 -46.42 14.37 20.52
N GLY A 327 -45.56 15.40 20.49
CA GLY A 327 -44.13 15.20 20.19
C GLY A 327 -43.36 16.28 19.42
N TYR A 328 -43.96 17.40 18.98
CA TYR A 328 -43.26 18.38 18.13
C TYR A 328 -42.18 19.22 18.81
N THR A 329 -42.09 19.23 20.14
CA THR A 329 -41.10 20.06 20.86
C THR A 329 -39.74 19.41 21.08
N LEU A 330 -39.58 18.11 20.82
CA LEU A 330 -38.31 17.38 21.01
C LEU A 330 -37.51 17.17 19.72
N VAL A 331 -38.16 17.33 18.56
CA VAL A 331 -37.52 17.07 17.24
C VAL A 331 -37.11 18.37 16.55
N GLY A 332 -37.72 19.51 16.90
CA GLY A 332 -37.48 20.80 16.24
C GLY A 332 -36.04 21.31 16.31
N ASP A 333 -35.36 21.09 17.44
CA ASP A 333 -34.00 21.62 17.65
C ASP A 333 -32.91 20.69 17.09
N ALA A 334 -33.16 19.39 16.97
CA ALA A 334 -32.18 18.43 16.46
C ALA A 334 -32.14 18.37 14.92
N VAL A 335 -33.24 18.75 14.24
CA VAL A 335 -33.34 18.66 12.78
C VAL A 335 -32.34 19.57 12.04
N PRO A 336 -32.16 20.85 12.40
CA PRO A 336 -31.18 21.71 11.72
C PRO A 336 -29.75 21.20 11.84
N ASP A 337 -29.36 20.71 13.01
CA ASP A 337 -28.01 20.18 13.27
C ASP A 337 -27.77 18.89 12.47
N ILE A 338 -28.72 17.95 12.49
CA ILE A 338 -28.66 16.73 11.69
C ILE A 338 -28.61 17.07 10.20
N MET A 339 -29.40 18.04 9.74
CA MET A 339 -29.46 18.43 8.34
C MET A 339 -28.16 19.13 7.91
N SER A 340 -27.55 19.94 8.79
CA SER A 340 -26.25 20.56 8.54
C SER A 340 -25.13 19.51 8.47
N SER A 341 -25.14 18.50 9.35
CA SER A 341 -24.18 17.38 9.32
C SER A 341 -24.34 16.54 8.06
N ILE A 342 -25.57 16.25 7.63
CA ILE A 342 -25.84 15.51 6.38
C ILE A 342 -25.36 16.31 5.16
N ILE A 343 -25.55 17.63 5.14
CA ILE A 343 -25.11 18.51 4.03
C ILE A 343 -23.59 18.67 4.01
N ASN A 344 -22.94 18.72 5.17
CA ASN A 344 -21.50 18.94 5.29
C ASN A 344 -20.68 17.63 5.19
N MET A 345 -21.28 16.48 5.46
CA MET A 345 -20.59 15.18 5.40
C MET A 345 -19.93 14.90 4.04
N PRO A 346 -20.56 15.15 2.87
CA PRO A 346 -19.90 15.01 1.58
C PRO A 346 -18.68 15.92 1.41
N ILE A 347 -18.73 17.15 1.94
CA ILE A 347 -17.62 18.12 1.85
C ILE A 347 -16.46 17.67 2.73
N ILE A 348 -16.74 17.21 3.94
CA ILE A 348 -15.71 16.68 4.86
C ILE A 348 -15.07 15.42 4.26
N LEU A 349 -15.88 14.49 3.76
CA LEU A 349 -15.40 13.30 3.07
C LEU A 349 -14.55 13.66 1.85
N LEU A 350 -14.97 14.65 1.05
CA LEU A 350 -14.22 15.11 -0.11
C LEU A 350 -12.86 15.73 0.27
N ASN A 351 -12.79 16.51 1.35
CA ASN A 351 -11.55 17.14 1.80
C ASN A 351 -10.55 16.11 2.31
N ILE A 352 -10.97 15.22 3.23
CA ILE A 352 -10.13 14.13 3.75
C ILE A 352 -9.65 13.26 2.58
N TYR A 353 -10.55 12.99 1.64
CA TYR A 353 -10.26 12.19 0.47
C TYR A 353 -9.24 12.84 -0.47
N THR A 354 -9.38 14.14 -0.72
CA THR A 354 -8.50 14.88 -1.63
C THR A 354 -7.08 14.94 -1.06
N GLU A 355 -6.93 15.17 0.25
CA GLU A 355 -5.63 15.12 0.91
C GLU A 355 -5.01 13.73 0.82
N PHE A 356 -5.77 12.68 1.15
CA PHE A 356 -5.28 11.31 1.08
C PHE A 356 -4.90 10.90 -0.34
N PHE A 357 -5.71 11.24 -1.35
CA PHE A 357 -5.43 10.94 -2.75
C PHE A 357 -4.21 11.66 -3.27
N ILE A 358 -4.09 12.96 -3.00
CA ILE A 358 -2.94 13.74 -3.45
C ILE A 358 -1.67 13.17 -2.83
N ILE A 359 -1.69 12.88 -1.54
CA ILE A 359 -0.56 12.24 -0.86
C ILE A 359 -0.29 10.92 -1.59
N PHE A 360 -1.20 9.95 -1.57
CA PHE A 360 -0.96 8.63 -2.15
C PHE A 360 -0.48 8.67 -3.62
N ALA A 361 -1.16 9.40 -4.51
CA ALA A 361 -0.79 9.49 -5.93
C ALA A 361 0.60 10.12 -6.13
N VAL A 362 0.90 11.21 -5.42
CA VAL A 362 2.21 11.88 -5.50
C VAL A 362 3.31 10.98 -4.95
N LEU A 363 3.03 10.24 -3.87
CA LEU A 363 3.98 9.32 -3.26
C LEU A 363 4.41 8.19 -4.19
N ILE A 364 3.43 7.57 -4.86
CA ILE A 364 3.68 6.53 -5.88
C ILE A 364 4.55 7.08 -7.00
N TYR A 365 4.22 8.28 -7.47
CA TYR A 365 4.93 8.92 -8.55
C TYR A 365 6.39 9.21 -8.17
N ILE A 366 6.63 9.75 -6.96
CA ILE A 366 7.97 10.02 -6.44
C ILE A 366 8.79 8.74 -6.26
N SER A 367 8.20 7.66 -5.74
CA SER A 367 8.93 6.39 -5.54
C SER A 367 9.35 5.76 -6.88
N LEU A 368 8.47 5.77 -7.88
CA LEU A 368 8.79 5.26 -9.21
C LEU A 368 9.83 6.14 -9.92
N ILE A 369 9.66 7.46 -9.91
CA ILE A 369 10.58 8.36 -10.59
C ILE A 369 11.95 8.39 -9.93
N SER A 370 12.02 8.37 -8.60
CA SER A 370 13.33 8.32 -7.91
C SER A 370 14.08 7.03 -8.25
N THR A 371 13.37 5.90 -8.31
CA THR A 371 13.95 4.62 -8.75
C THR A 371 14.42 4.68 -10.20
N VAL A 372 13.58 5.16 -11.13
CA VAL A 372 13.95 5.25 -12.56
C VAL A 372 15.11 6.21 -12.77
N ALA A 373 15.10 7.36 -12.10
CA ALA A 373 16.19 8.33 -12.14
C ALA A 373 17.50 7.72 -11.62
N PHE A 374 17.44 7.00 -10.49
CA PHE A 374 18.59 6.28 -9.97
C PHE A 374 19.13 5.27 -10.97
N VAL A 375 18.28 4.42 -11.55
CA VAL A 375 18.69 3.42 -12.56
C VAL A 375 19.34 4.10 -13.76
N LYS A 376 18.77 5.21 -14.24
CA LYS A 376 19.31 5.99 -15.36
C LYS A 376 20.70 6.55 -15.07
N THR A 377 20.94 7.01 -13.83
CA THR A 377 22.26 7.54 -13.43
C THR A 377 23.28 6.43 -13.16
N LEU A 378 22.86 5.31 -12.57
CA LEU A 378 23.75 4.24 -12.16
C LEU A 378 24.13 3.31 -13.32
N SER A 379 23.21 3.06 -14.27
CA SER A 379 23.45 2.18 -15.41
C SER A 379 24.73 2.51 -16.19
N PRO A 380 25.00 3.75 -16.62
CA PRO A 380 26.23 4.09 -17.36
C PRO A 380 27.50 4.00 -16.52
N ILE A 381 27.43 4.23 -15.20
CA ILE A 381 28.56 4.01 -14.28
C ILE A 381 28.92 2.52 -14.26
N LEU A 382 27.89 1.66 -14.30
CA LEU A 382 28.03 0.23 -14.47
C LEU A 382 28.21 -0.15 -15.95
N GLY A 383 28.58 0.74 -16.88
CA GLY A 383 28.80 0.39 -18.29
C GLY A 383 27.57 -0.15 -19.03
N GLY A 384 26.38 0.18 -18.55
CA GLY A 384 25.10 0.02 -19.23
C GLY A 384 24.83 1.15 -20.22
N ASP A 385 24.08 0.86 -21.27
CA ASP A 385 23.62 1.90 -22.20
C ASP A 385 22.36 2.56 -21.64
N VAL A 386 22.40 3.89 -21.52
CA VAL A 386 21.26 4.71 -21.07
C VAL A 386 20.14 4.71 -22.11
N GLU A 387 20.48 4.42 -23.37
CA GLU A 387 19.61 4.55 -24.53
C GLU A 387 18.77 3.30 -24.83
N ILE A 388 18.37 2.54 -23.82
CA ILE A 388 17.31 1.55 -24.02
C ILE A 388 16.02 2.34 -24.24
N ALA A 389 15.67 2.52 -25.51
CA ALA A 389 14.61 3.38 -26.04
C ALA A 389 13.22 3.20 -25.42
N GLY A 390 13.01 2.17 -24.59
CA GLY A 390 11.80 1.95 -23.82
C GLY A 390 11.75 2.71 -22.49
N ILE A 391 12.84 2.77 -21.73
CA ILE A 391 12.82 3.35 -20.37
C ILE A 391 12.75 4.88 -20.44
N THR A 392 13.45 5.49 -21.39
CA THR A 392 13.40 6.94 -21.64
C THR A 392 12.06 7.42 -22.18
N ARG A 393 11.19 6.54 -22.71
CA ARG A 393 9.82 6.86 -23.13
C ARG A 393 8.78 6.71 -22.01
N PHE A 394 9.16 6.05 -20.92
CA PHE A 394 8.29 5.86 -19.76
C PHE A 394 8.29 7.09 -18.85
N ILE A 395 9.36 7.90 -18.92
CA ILE A 395 9.45 9.26 -18.37
C ILE A 395 8.96 10.23 -19.44
#